data_AF-A0A3C0FLG3-F1
#
_entry.id   AF-A0A3C0FLG3-F1
#
_cell.length_a   1.000
_cell.length_b   1.000
_cell.length_c   1.000
_cell.angle_alpha   90.00
_cell.angle_beta   90.00
_cell.angle_gamma   90.00
#
_symmetry.space_group_name_H-M   'P 1'
#
loop_
_entity.id
_entity.type
_entity.pdbx_description
1 polymer ?
#
loop_
_entity_poly.entity_id
_entity_poly.type
_entity_poly.pdbx_seq_one_letter_code
_entity_poly.pdbx_strand_id
1 'polypeptide(L)'
;VFLPESGSEIAWLFGEDQGRYVIATRDPDKVLNAASSANVAAAIIGQAGGDALSIDGDAKVTLSELRSLNEGWMPSFMAEAV
;
A
#
# COMPACT_ATOMS: atom_id res chain seq x y z
N VAL A 1 -6.61 1.39 2.53
CA VAL A 1 -5.46 2.17 3.04
C VAL A 1 -6.01 3.41 3.70
N PHE A 2 -5.50 3.74 4.87
CA PHE A 2 -5.86 4.97 5.58
C PHE A 2 -4.88 6.08 5.22
N LEU A 3 -5.37 7.28 4.91
CA LEU A 3 -4.54 8.46 4.73
C LEU A 3 -4.14 9.05 6.09
N PRO A 4 -3.01 9.77 6.17
CA PRO A 4 -2.61 10.45 7.40
C PRO A 4 -3.54 11.64 7.67
N GLU A 5 -3.74 11.99 8.94
CA GLU A 5 -4.57 13.15 9.34
C GLU A 5 -4.05 14.50 8.78
N SER A 6 -2.77 14.57 8.42
CA SER A 6 -2.15 15.75 7.83
C SER A 6 -0.99 15.37 6.92
N GLY A 7 -0.66 16.28 5.99
CA GLY A 7 0.40 16.08 4.99
C GLY A 7 -0.13 15.92 3.57
N SER A 8 0.77 15.63 2.64
CA SER A 8 0.42 15.41 1.23
C SER A 8 -0.01 13.96 1.02
N GLU A 9 -1.23 13.76 0.49
CA GLU A 9 -1.72 12.44 0.08
C GLU A 9 -0.82 11.79 -0.98
N ILE A 10 -0.35 12.58 -1.94
CA ILE A 10 0.54 12.12 -3.00
C ILE A 10 1.86 11.62 -2.42
N ALA A 11 2.46 12.38 -1.49
CA ALA A 11 3.70 11.96 -0.85
C ALA A 11 3.49 10.71 0.03
N TRP A 12 2.33 10.57 0.66
CA TRP A 12 1.99 9.38 1.44
C TRP A 12 1.85 8.12 0.58
N LEU A 13 1.13 8.23 -0.55
CA LEU A 13 0.81 7.10 -1.41
C LEU A 13 1.96 6.71 -2.36
N PHE A 14 2.72 7.69 -2.84
CA PHE A 14 3.71 7.48 -3.90
C PHE A 14 5.13 7.89 -3.52
N GLY A 15 5.34 8.51 -2.36
CA GLY A 15 6.68 8.86 -1.91
C GLY A 15 7.50 7.60 -1.62
N GLU A 16 8.76 7.59 -2.02
CA GLU A 16 9.72 6.51 -1.78
C GLU A 16 10.70 6.88 -0.66
N ASP A 17 11.00 5.91 0.21
CA ASP A 17 11.94 6.05 1.32
C ASP A 17 12.35 4.66 1.80
N GLN A 18 13.61 4.54 2.23
CA GLN A 18 14.20 3.29 2.72
C GLN A 18 13.73 3.00 4.15
N GLY A 19 13.75 1.73 4.55
CA GLY A 19 13.43 1.33 5.92
C GLY A 19 11.93 1.39 6.28
N ARG A 20 11.04 1.53 5.29
CA ARG A 20 9.59 1.40 5.48
C ARG A 20 9.13 -0.01 5.11
N TYR A 21 8.35 -0.62 6.00
CA TYR A 21 7.87 -2.00 5.85
C TYR A 21 6.37 -2.07 6.06
N VAL A 22 5.69 -2.88 5.25
CA VAL A 22 4.28 -3.22 5.43
C VAL A 22 4.17 -4.62 6.01
N ILE A 23 3.42 -4.77 7.09
CA ILE A 23 3.21 -6.04 7.78
C ILE A 23 1.73 -6.40 7.73
N ALA A 24 1.41 -7.57 7.18
CA ALA A 24 0.09 -8.18 7.31
C ALA A 24 0.06 -9.11 8.51
N THR A 25 -0.79 -8.81 9.50
CA THR A 25 -0.92 -9.59 10.74
C THR A 25 -2.38 -9.71 11.16
N ARG A 26 -2.71 -10.77 11.89
CA ARG A 26 -4.00 -10.92 12.59
C ARG A 26 -3.98 -10.33 14.01
N ASP A 27 -2.80 -9.97 14.51
CA ASP A 27 -2.55 -9.44 15.84
C ASP A 27 -1.73 -8.13 15.70
N PRO A 28 -2.40 -7.00 15.40
CA PRO A 28 -1.72 -5.72 15.20
C PRO A 28 -1.11 -5.17 16.50
N ASP A 29 -1.76 -5.39 17.64
CA ASP A 29 -1.28 -4.90 18.94
C ASP A 29 0.07 -5.49 19.31
N LYS A 30 0.29 -6.79 19.05
CA LYS A 30 1.60 -7.41 19.24
C LYS A 30 2.71 -6.74 18.42
N VAL A 31 2.42 -6.36 17.17
CA VAL A 31 3.40 -5.69 16.30
C VAL A 31 3.66 -4.26 16.79
N LEU A 32 2.63 -3.50 17.13
CA LEU A 32 2.76 -2.14 17.64
C LEU A 32 3.53 -2.09 18.97
N ASN A 33 3.27 -3.03 19.89
CA ASN A 33 3.98 -3.13 21.16
C ASN A 33 5.47 -3.46 20.96
N ALA A 34 5.79 -4.37 20.04
CA ALA A 34 7.17 -4.70 19.70
C ALA A 34 7.91 -3.51 19.06
N ALA A 35 7.25 -2.80 18.13
CA ALA A 35 7.80 -1.61 17.49
C ALA A 35 8.07 -0.50 18.51
N SER A 36 7.10 -0.22 19.39
CA SER A 36 7.26 0.75 20.49
C SER A 36 8.42 0.39 21.42
N SER A 37 8.54 -0.88 21.81
CA SER A 37 9.65 -1.37 22.65
C SER A 37 11.03 -1.22 21.98
N ALA A 38 11.07 -1.22 20.65
CA ALA A 38 12.28 -1.02 19.84
C ALA A 38 12.49 0.45 19.42
N ASN A 39 11.63 1.38 19.86
CA ASN A 39 11.63 2.79 19.44
C ASN A 39 11.49 2.96 17.91
N VAL A 40 10.68 2.11 17.28
CA VAL A 40 10.34 2.15 15.86
C VAL A 40 8.92 2.68 15.70
N ALA A 41 8.73 3.69 14.86
CA ALA A 41 7.41 4.20 14.53
C ALA A 41 6.62 3.16 13.72
N ALA A 42 5.40 2.87 14.15
CA ALA A 42 4.49 1.96 13.46
C ALA A 42 3.04 2.44 13.62
N ALA A 43 2.24 2.20 12.59
CA ALA A 43 0.82 2.56 12.57
C ALA A 43 0.03 1.51 11.79
N ILE A 44 -1.26 1.36 12.11
CA ILE A 44 -2.18 0.58 11.29
C ILE A 44 -2.56 1.42 10.08
N ILE A 45 -2.20 0.95 8.89
CA ILE A 45 -2.43 1.67 7.61
C ILE A 45 -3.60 1.12 6.81
N GLY A 46 -4.32 0.11 7.31
CA GLY A 46 -5.46 -0.48 6.62
C GLY A 46 -5.80 -1.89 7.09
N GLN A 47 -6.69 -2.54 6.34
CA GLN A 47 -7.08 -3.94 6.52
C GLN A 47 -6.98 -4.66 5.19
N ALA A 48 -6.51 -5.89 5.21
CA ALA A 48 -6.38 -6.73 4.02
C ALA A 48 -7.61 -7.65 3.87
N GLY A 49 -8.13 -7.75 2.64
CA GLY A 49 -9.27 -8.59 2.29
C GLY A 49 -9.95 -8.09 1.02
N GLY A 50 -10.94 -8.85 0.53
CA GLY A 50 -11.70 -8.49 -0.67
C GLY A 50 -10.90 -8.60 -1.98
N ASP A 51 -11.44 -7.98 -3.02
CA ASP A 51 -10.94 -8.01 -4.41
C ASP A 51 -10.63 -6.61 -4.99
N ALA A 52 -10.63 -5.59 -4.13
CA ALA A 52 -10.37 -4.20 -4.50
C ALA A 52 -9.49 -3.50 -3.47
N LEU A 53 -8.64 -2.59 -3.93
CA LEU A 53 -7.93 -1.63 -3.10
C LEU A 53 -8.81 -0.40 -2.90
N SER A 54 -9.00 0.02 -1.64
CA SER A 54 -9.63 1.28 -1.30
C SER A 54 -8.68 2.26 -0.61
N ILE A 55 -8.84 3.55 -0.87
CA ILE A 55 -8.18 4.65 -0.13
C ILE A 55 -9.29 5.39 0.64
N ASP A 56 -9.20 5.40 1.97
CA ASP A 56 -10.20 5.96 2.90
C ASP A 56 -11.65 5.52 2.66
N GLY A 57 -11.85 4.41 1.96
CA GLY A 57 -13.17 3.87 1.63
C GLY A 57 -13.81 4.41 0.35
N ASP A 58 -13.27 5.50 -0.23
CA ASP A 58 -13.88 6.23 -1.34
C ASP A 58 -13.42 5.73 -2.73
N ALA A 59 -12.11 5.75 -2.98
CA ALA A 59 -11.56 5.36 -4.28
C ALA A 59 -11.34 3.85 -4.33
N LYS A 60 -12.05 3.11 -5.19
CA LYS A 60 -11.90 1.65 -5.37
C LYS A 60 -11.35 1.31 -6.74
N VAL A 61 -10.26 0.55 -6.76
CA VAL A 61 -9.71 -0.09 -7.97
C VAL A 61 -9.64 -1.59 -7.75
N THR A 62 -10.05 -2.38 -8.74
CA THR A 62 -10.05 -3.85 -8.59
C THR A 62 -8.62 -4.39 -8.65
N LEU A 63 -8.36 -5.47 -7.92
CA LEU A 63 -7.06 -6.15 -7.97
C LEU A 63 -6.79 -6.74 -9.37
N SER A 64 -7.84 -7.14 -10.09
CA SER A 64 -7.71 -7.61 -11.49
C SER A 64 -7.24 -6.51 -12.43
N GLU A 65 -7.77 -5.30 -12.29
CA GLU A 65 -7.36 -4.14 -13.08
C GLU A 65 -5.92 -3.74 -12.75
N LEU A 66 -5.57 -3.66 -11.46
CA LEU A 66 -4.20 -3.36 -11.03
C LEU A 66 -3.18 -4.35 -11.59
N ARG A 67 -3.48 -5.66 -11.53
CA ARG A 67 -2.60 -6.70 -12.11
C ARG A 67 -2.45 -6.52 -13.61
N SER A 68 -3.56 -6.32 -14.32
CA SER A 68 -3.55 -6.16 -15.77
C SER A 68 -2.70 -4.97 -16.21
N LEU A 69 -2.83 -3.83 -15.51
CA LEU A 69 -2.04 -2.63 -15.78
C LEU A 69 -0.54 -2.82 -15.47
N ASN A 70 -0.23 -3.38 -14.30
CA ASN A 70 1.15 -3.57 -13.85
C ASN A 70 1.91 -4.59 -14.73
N GLU A 71 1.28 -5.70 -15.07
CA GLU A 71 1.91 -6.77 -15.85
C GLU A 71 1.89 -6.49 -17.36
N GLY A 72 0.91 -5.73 -17.84
CA GLY A 72 0.70 -5.47 -19.27
C GLY A 72 1.56 -4.35 -19.86
N TRP A 73 2.09 -3.43 -19.05
CA TRP A 73 2.84 -2.27 -19.54
C TRP A 73 4.05 -2.68 -20.39
N MET A 74 4.93 -3.53 -19.85
CA MET A 74 6.18 -3.88 -20.52
C MET A 74 5.95 -4.70 -21.80
N PRO A 75 5.10 -5.75 -21.81
CA PRO A 75 4.78 -6.46 -23.05
C PRO A 75 4.19 -5.55 -24.13
N SER A 76 3.28 -4.66 -23.78
CA SER A 76 2.64 -3.74 -24.74
C SER A 76 3.68 -2.79 -25.36
N PHE A 77 4.53 -2.19 -24.53
CA PHE A 77 5.62 -1.33 -24.99
C PHE A 77 6.58 -2.08 -25.94
N MET A 78 6.92 -3.32 -25.62
CA MET A 78 7.82 -4.13 -26.46
C MET A 78 7.18 -4.57 -27.78
N ALA A 79 5.86 -4.80 -27.81
CA ALA A 79 5.13 -5.17 -29.02
C ALA A 79 4.98 -4.02 -30.02
N GLU A 80 4.91 -2.76 -29.54
CA GLU A 80 4.91 -1.57 -30.38
C GLU A 80 6.28 -1.24 -30.98
N ALA A 81 7.36 -1.81 -30.43
CA ALA A 81 8.73 -1.61 -30.90
C ALA A 81 9.13 -2.52 -32.08
N VAL A 82 8.19 -3.31 -32.62
CA VAL A 82 8.36 -4.21 -33.77
C VAL A 82 7.61 -3.65 -34.98
#